data_AF-A0A183N9J7-F1
#
_entry.id   AF-A0A183N9J7-F1
#
_cell.length_a   1.000
_cell.length_b   1.000
_cell.length_c   1.000
_cell.angle_alpha   90.00
_cell.angle_beta   90.00
_cell.angle_gamma   90.00
#
_symmetry.space_group_name_H-M   'P 1'
#
loop_
_entity.id
_entity.type
_entity.pdbx_description
1 polymer ?
#
loop_
_entity_poly.entity_id
_entity_poly.type
_entity_poly.pdbx_seq_one_letter_code
_entity_poly.pdbx_strand_id
1 'polypeptide(L)'
;MCQEVLGLKKHHRKEWISIETLDKVKERKNKKTAINSSRTRAEKVQAQVEYTEANKQVKRGIRADKQKEVEELATTAEKAAREGNMKQLYDTTKKLAGKYSKPERPVKDKENKPITEIQQQRNIWVEYFTRQALTWNPEGKRKRRRPKKTLRRIIKADMKRMNYNWKELERIAQDRVGWIMLVSSLCSFTRSNRRK
;
A
#
# COMPACT_ATOMS: atom_id res chain seq x y z
N MET A 1 8.43 2.67 43.76
CA MET A 1 7.09 2.09 44.01
C MET A 1 6.12 2.10 42.81
N CYS A 2 6.42 2.67 41.63
CA CYS A 2 5.49 2.58 40.48
C CYS A 2 5.65 1.33 39.59
N GLN A 3 6.70 0.52 39.79
CA GLN A 3 6.89 -0.76 39.06
C GLN A 3 6.20 -1.96 39.74
N GLU A 4 5.93 -1.88 41.05
CA GLU A 4 5.34 -2.99 41.83
C GLU A 4 3.83 -3.16 41.62
N VAL A 5 3.11 -2.08 41.27
CA VAL A 5 1.64 -2.08 41.25
C VAL A 5 1.05 -2.53 39.91
N LEU A 6 1.71 -2.24 38.78
CA LEU A 6 1.15 -2.48 37.44
C LEU A 6 1.78 -3.67 36.70
N GLY A 7 2.93 -4.17 37.18
CA GLY A 7 3.73 -5.15 36.46
C GLY A 7 4.28 -4.61 35.13
N LEU A 8 5.49 -5.03 34.74
CA LEU A 8 5.99 -4.73 33.40
C LEU A 8 5.23 -5.59 32.39
N LYS A 9 4.57 -4.95 31.43
CA LYS A 9 3.93 -5.64 30.29
C LYS A 9 4.99 -6.50 29.62
N LYS A 10 4.87 -7.83 29.73
CA LYS A 10 5.81 -8.78 29.13
C LYS A 10 5.71 -8.62 27.62
N HIS A 11 6.68 -7.93 27.02
CA HIS A 11 6.82 -7.92 25.57
C HIS A 11 7.22 -9.33 25.17
N HIS A 12 6.29 -10.07 24.57
CA HIS A 12 6.61 -11.31 23.90
C HIS A 12 7.62 -10.98 22.81
N ARG A 13 8.83 -11.49 23.02
CA ARG A 13 9.88 -11.44 22.03
C ARG A 13 9.37 -12.16 20.79
N LYS A 14 9.58 -11.57 19.62
CA LYS A 14 9.35 -12.30 18.36
C LYS A 14 10.32 -13.49 18.36
N GLU A 15 9.77 -14.69 18.36
CA GLU A 15 10.52 -15.94 18.57
C GLU A 15 11.68 -16.12 17.59
N TRP A 16 11.57 -15.55 16.39
CA TRP A 16 12.59 -15.63 15.34
C TRP A 16 13.84 -14.76 15.55
N ILE A 17 13.81 -13.75 16.43
CA ILE A 17 14.97 -12.89 16.64
C ILE A 17 15.97 -13.61 17.53
N SER A 18 17.22 -13.76 17.09
CA SER A 18 18.31 -14.43 17.82
C SER A 18 18.74 -13.67 19.08
N ILE A 19 19.28 -14.39 20.07
CA ILE A 19 19.78 -13.82 21.34
C ILE A 19 20.93 -12.87 21.06
N GLU A 20 21.83 -13.27 20.16
CA GLU A 20 22.96 -12.46 19.72
C GLU A 20 22.50 -11.11 19.11
N THR A 21 21.44 -11.13 18.28
CA THR A 21 20.86 -9.91 17.70
C THR A 21 20.24 -9.01 18.77
N LEU A 22 19.64 -9.58 19.82
CA LEU A 22 19.12 -8.80 20.94
C LEU A 22 20.22 -8.13 21.76
N ASP A 23 21.34 -8.81 21.98
CA ASP A 23 22.46 -8.22 22.72
C ASP A 23 23.07 -7.05 21.94
N LYS A 24 23.22 -7.19 20.62
CA LYS A 24 23.59 -6.06 19.73
C LYS A 24 22.59 -4.89 19.79
N VAL A 25 21.30 -5.17 19.97
CA VAL A 25 20.28 -4.13 20.16
C VAL A 25 20.48 -3.38 21.49
N LYS A 26 20.83 -4.08 22.57
CA LYS A 26 21.17 -3.47 23.86
C LYS A 26 22.42 -2.61 23.74
N GLU A 27 23.49 -3.12 23.13
CA GLU A 27 24.73 -2.37 22.90
C GLU A 27 24.49 -1.09 22.10
N ARG A 28 23.69 -1.17 21.03
CA ARG A 28 23.29 0.01 20.25
C ARG A 28 22.54 1.05 21.11
N LYS A 29 21.73 0.62 22.08
CA LYS A 29 21.05 1.55 23.02
C LYS A 29 22.08 2.24 23.93
N ASN A 30 23.06 1.51 24.43
CA ASN A 30 24.14 2.09 25.25
C ASN A 30 24.98 3.09 24.45
N LYS A 31 25.28 2.81 23.18
CA LYS A 31 25.95 3.78 22.29
C LYS A 31 25.09 5.01 22.04
N LYS A 32 23.76 4.86 22.04
CA LYS A 32 22.83 6.00 21.94
C LYS A 32 22.81 6.86 23.19
N THR A 33 22.93 6.27 24.37
CA THR A 33 23.04 7.04 25.63
C THR A 33 24.35 7.80 25.68
N ALA A 34 25.47 7.21 25.22
CA ALA A 34 26.76 7.89 25.12
C ALA A 34 26.73 9.15 24.23
N ILE A 35 26.00 9.11 23.10
CA ILE A 35 25.78 10.30 22.25
C ILE A 35 24.99 11.39 23.00
N ASN A 36 24.00 11.00 23.80
CA ASN A 36 23.15 11.96 24.50
C ASN A 36 23.89 12.62 25.69
N SER A 37 24.87 11.94 26.27
CA SER A 37 25.69 12.43 27.38
C SER A 37 27.01 13.08 26.97
N SER A 38 27.38 13.07 25.68
CA SER A 38 28.63 13.66 25.17
C SER A 38 28.66 15.16 25.43
N ARG A 39 29.79 15.69 25.94
CA ARG A 39 29.91 17.10 26.33
C ARG A 39 30.53 17.95 25.24
N THR A 40 31.49 17.41 24.49
CA THR A 40 32.18 18.13 23.42
C THR A 40 31.70 17.71 22.03
N ARG A 41 31.88 18.59 21.03
CA ARG A 41 31.47 18.30 19.64
C ARG A 41 32.26 17.13 19.04
N ALA A 42 33.53 16.98 19.41
CA ALA A 42 34.39 15.90 18.92
C ALA A 42 33.94 14.53 19.46
N GLU A 43 33.69 14.42 20.78
CA GLU A 43 33.13 13.22 21.41
C GLU A 43 31.80 12.82 20.77
N LYS A 44 30.93 13.79 20.49
CA LYS A 44 29.64 13.54 19.86
C LYS A 44 29.78 12.96 18.46
N VAL A 45 30.73 13.45 17.67
CA VAL A 45 31.03 12.91 16.34
C VAL A 45 31.52 11.47 16.44
N GLN A 46 32.44 11.19 17.36
CA GLN A 46 32.98 9.84 17.57
C GLN A 46 31.89 8.85 18.01
N ALA A 47 31.11 9.20 19.04
CA ALA A 47 30.00 8.38 19.53
C ALA A 47 28.92 8.15 18.45
N GLN A 48 28.70 9.15 17.58
CA GLN A 48 27.79 9.03 16.45
C GLN A 48 28.30 7.99 15.43
N VAL A 49 29.59 7.99 15.10
CA VAL A 49 30.20 6.99 14.22
C VAL A 49 29.97 5.58 14.77
N GLU A 50 30.31 5.35 16.04
CA GLU A 50 30.14 4.05 16.71
C GLU A 50 28.68 3.58 16.74
N TYR A 51 27.74 4.50 16.98
CA TYR A 51 26.31 4.19 16.91
C TYR A 51 25.86 3.83 15.50
N THR A 52 26.35 4.54 14.48
CA THR A 52 25.98 4.20 13.09
C THR A 52 26.45 2.81 12.71
N GLU A 53 27.64 2.40 13.12
CA GLU A 53 28.17 1.06 12.89
C GLU A 53 27.35 0.00 13.63
N ALA A 54 27.11 0.18 14.94
CA ALA A 54 26.28 -0.74 15.71
C ALA A 54 24.86 -0.85 15.15
N ASN A 55 24.28 0.25 14.66
CA ASN A 55 22.97 0.25 14.02
C ASN A 55 22.97 -0.50 12.67
N LYS A 56 24.07 -0.45 11.90
CA LYS A 56 24.25 -1.28 10.70
C LYS A 56 24.31 -2.76 11.07
N GLN A 57 25.08 -3.12 12.10
CA GLN A 57 25.20 -4.51 12.56
C GLN A 57 23.85 -5.06 13.03
N VAL A 58 23.08 -4.30 13.83
CA VAL A 58 21.73 -4.69 14.25
C VAL A 58 20.82 -4.92 13.05
N LYS A 59 20.83 -4.03 12.04
CA LYS A 59 20.02 -4.21 10.83
C LYS A 59 20.42 -5.44 10.03
N ARG A 60 21.72 -5.74 9.95
CA ARG A 60 22.24 -6.96 9.30
C ARG A 60 21.79 -8.22 10.05
N GLY A 61 21.93 -8.25 11.38
CA GLY A 61 21.49 -9.37 12.22
C GLY A 61 20.00 -9.64 12.10
N ILE A 62 19.16 -8.60 12.19
CA ILE A 62 17.70 -8.74 12.02
C ILE A 62 17.33 -9.30 10.63
N ARG A 63 18.08 -8.90 9.58
CA ARG A 63 17.84 -9.42 8.23
C ARG A 63 18.24 -10.91 8.12
N ALA A 64 19.37 -11.28 8.71
CA ALA A 64 19.86 -12.66 8.73
C ALA A 64 18.91 -13.58 9.53
N ASP A 65 18.50 -13.16 10.73
CA ASP A 65 17.55 -13.91 11.56
C ASP A 65 16.22 -14.15 10.83
N LYS A 66 15.70 -13.13 10.14
CA LYS A 66 14.49 -13.24 9.33
C LYS A 66 14.68 -14.18 8.14
N GLN A 67 15.84 -14.14 7.49
CA GLN A 67 16.15 -15.02 6.37
C GLN A 67 16.20 -16.48 6.84
N LYS A 68 16.82 -16.73 7.99
CA LYS A 68 16.90 -18.05 8.62
C LYS A 68 15.50 -18.60 8.96
N GLU A 69 14.64 -17.78 9.58
CA GLU A 69 13.25 -18.17 9.87
C GLU A 69 12.48 -18.58 8.61
N VAL A 70 12.62 -17.81 7.52
CA VAL A 70 11.96 -18.10 6.24
C VAL A 70 12.50 -19.39 5.62
N GLU A 71 13.81 -19.63 5.71
CA GLU A 71 14.47 -20.82 5.20
C GLU A 71 14.06 -22.09 5.97
N GLU A 72 13.97 -22.00 7.30
CA GLU A 72 13.43 -23.08 8.15
C GLU A 72 11.98 -23.42 7.79
N LEU A 73 11.14 -22.41 7.55
CA LEU A 73 9.76 -22.63 7.10
C LEU A 73 9.69 -23.26 5.70
N ALA A 74 10.58 -22.86 4.77
CA ALA A 74 10.66 -23.42 3.43
C ALA A 74 11.09 -24.90 3.45
N THR A 75 12.16 -25.22 4.18
CA THR A 75 12.63 -26.61 4.36
C THR A 75 11.57 -27.50 5.00
N THR A 76 10.80 -26.97 5.97
CA THR A 76 9.67 -27.67 6.58
C THR A 76 8.55 -27.94 5.56
N ALA A 77 8.23 -26.96 4.71
CA ALA A 77 7.22 -27.12 3.66
C ALA A 77 7.65 -28.17 2.61
N GLU A 78 8.92 -28.18 2.21
CA GLU A 78 9.48 -29.19 1.30
C GLU A 78 9.41 -30.60 1.90
N LYS A 79 9.75 -30.75 3.18
CA LYS A 79 9.65 -32.04 3.88
C LYS A 79 8.21 -32.53 3.95
N ALA A 80 7.26 -31.65 4.32
CA ALA A 80 5.84 -31.98 4.32
C ALA A 80 5.31 -32.38 2.93
N ALA A 81 5.82 -31.76 1.85
CA ALA A 81 5.49 -32.14 0.49
C ALA A 81 5.94 -33.58 0.16
N ARG A 82 7.18 -33.93 0.53
CA ARG A 82 7.76 -35.26 0.31
C ARG A 82 7.02 -36.34 1.11
N GLU A 83 6.57 -36.02 2.31
CA GLU A 83 5.82 -36.92 3.20
C GLU A 83 4.32 -37.01 2.84
N GLY A 84 3.82 -36.20 1.90
CA GLY A 84 2.40 -36.14 1.55
C GLY A 84 1.52 -35.48 2.62
N ASN A 85 2.10 -34.76 3.59
CA ASN A 85 1.38 -34.06 4.64
C ASN A 85 0.82 -32.71 4.14
N MET A 86 -0.27 -32.79 3.38
CA MET A 86 -0.89 -31.62 2.73
C MET A 86 -1.36 -30.54 3.72
N LYS A 87 -1.77 -30.92 4.93
CA LYS A 87 -2.22 -29.97 5.96
C LYS A 87 -1.07 -29.10 6.43
N GLN A 88 0.06 -29.71 6.79
CA GLN A 88 1.25 -28.97 7.22
C GLN A 88 1.82 -28.11 6.11
N LEU A 89 1.86 -28.63 4.87
CA LEU A 89 2.29 -27.87 3.69
C LEU A 89 1.44 -26.61 3.47
N TYR A 90 0.12 -26.74 3.58
CA TYR A 90 -0.79 -25.60 3.44
C TYR A 90 -0.57 -24.55 4.53
N ASP A 91 -0.46 -24.97 5.79
CA ASP A 91 -0.28 -24.06 6.92
C ASP A 91 1.07 -23.32 6.88
N THR A 92 2.16 -24.00 6.51
CA THR A 92 3.49 -23.38 6.35
C THR A 92 3.54 -22.44 5.16
N THR A 93 2.98 -22.84 4.01
CA THR A 93 2.88 -21.99 2.81
C THR A 93 2.03 -20.75 3.07
N LYS A 94 0.95 -20.89 3.85
CA LYS A 94 0.11 -19.76 4.28
C LYS A 94 0.87 -18.79 5.19
N LYS A 95 1.71 -19.29 6.10
CA LYS A 95 2.61 -18.46 6.94
C LYS A 95 3.66 -17.74 6.09
N LEU A 96 4.31 -18.43 5.15
CA LEU A 96 5.32 -17.88 4.22
C LEU A 96 4.75 -16.80 3.31
N ALA A 97 3.54 -17.02 2.77
CA ALA A 97 2.92 -16.10 1.85
C ALA A 97 2.63 -14.73 2.49
N GLY A 98 2.57 -14.64 3.83
CA GLY A 98 2.46 -13.39 4.58
C GLY A 98 1.33 -12.47 4.12
N LYS A 99 0.32 -13.01 3.42
CA LYS A 99 -0.65 -12.20 2.71
C LYS A 99 -1.55 -11.54 3.73
N TYR A 100 -1.45 -10.21 3.83
CA TYR A 100 -2.61 -9.41 4.16
C TYR A 100 -3.56 -9.46 2.96
N SER A 101 -4.31 -10.56 2.82
CA SER A 101 -5.53 -10.52 2.04
C SER A 101 -6.50 -9.69 2.85
N LYS A 102 -6.75 -8.44 2.43
CA LYS A 102 -8.05 -7.86 2.76
C LYS A 102 -9.07 -8.87 2.21
N PRO A 103 -9.97 -9.45 3.03
CA PRO A 103 -11.18 -9.96 2.41
C PRO A 103 -11.76 -8.79 1.61
N GLU A 104 -12.18 -9.03 0.36
CA GLU A 104 -13.05 -8.09 -0.32
C GLU A 104 -14.21 -7.82 0.64
N ARG A 105 -14.29 -6.59 1.16
CA ARG A 105 -15.41 -6.22 2.00
C ARG A 105 -16.64 -6.28 1.09
N PRO A 106 -17.69 -7.04 1.45
CA PRO A 106 -18.95 -6.97 0.73
C PRO A 106 -19.37 -5.50 0.65
N VAL A 107 -19.73 -5.03 -0.54
CA VAL A 107 -20.32 -3.70 -0.69
C VAL A 107 -21.64 -3.73 0.09
N LYS A 108 -21.76 -2.85 1.07
CA LYS A 108 -22.94 -2.75 1.92
C LYS A 108 -23.78 -1.56 1.48
N ASP A 109 -25.09 -1.72 1.60
CA ASP A 109 -26.03 -0.60 1.46
C ASP A 109 -25.94 0.36 2.65
N LYS A 110 -26.76 1.42 2.63
CA LYS A 110 -26.86 2.40 3.72
C LYS A 110 -27.38 1.78 5.04
N GLU A 111 -27.89 0.56 4.99
CA GLU A 111 -28.48 -0.22 6.10
C GLU A 111 -27.54 -1.34 6.60
N ASN A 112 -26.29 -1.37 6.12
CA ASN A 112 -25.24 -2.36 6.46
C ASN A 112 -25.50 -3.81 5.99
N LYS A 113 -26.46 -4.08 5.11
CA LYS A 113 -26.68 -5.42 4.53
C LYS A 113 -25.71 -5.66 3.35
N PRO A 114 -25.14 -6.88 3.23
CA PRO A 114 -24.25 -7.22 2.12
C PRO A 114 -25.02 -7.35 0.81
N ILE A 115 -24.57 -6.64 -0.23
CA ILE A 115 -25.21 -6.62 -1.54
C ILE A 115 -24.62 -7.73 -2.40
N THR A 116 -25.43 -8.73 -2.71
CA THR A 116 -25.08 -9.89 -3.55
C THR A 116 -25.29 -9.62 -5.05
N GLU A 117 -26.07 -8.61 -5.41
CA GLU A 117 -26.47 -8.34 -6.79
C GLU A 117 -25.55 -7.34 -7.51
N ILE A 118 -25.00 -7.74 -8.67
CA ILE A 118 -24.00 -6.99 -9.45
C ILE A 118 -24.54 -5.63 -9.93
N GLN A 119 -25.83 -5.54 -10.27
CA GLN A 119 -26.44 -4.28 -10.73
C GLN A 119 -26.52 -3.24 -9.61
N GLN A 120 -26.88 -3.66 -8.40
CA GLN A 120 -26.98 -2.77 -7.25
C GLN A 120 -25.61 -2.23 -6.83
N GLN A 121 -24.56 -3.07 -6.88
CA GLN A 121 -23.19 -2.60 -6.65
C GLN A 121 -22.79 -1.52 -7.66
N ARG A 122 -23.08 -1.71 -8.96
CA ARG A 122 -22.78 -0.71 -10.00
C ARG A 122 -23.49 0.62 -9.74
N ASN A 123 -24.75 0.60 -9.34
CA ASN A 123 -25.51 1.82 -9.04
C ASN A 123 -24.92 2.60 -7.86
N ILE A 124 -24.44 1.91 -6.82
CA ILE A 124 -23.73 2.55 -5.69
C ILE A 124 -22.40 3.15 -6.14
N TRP A 125 -21.64 2.44 -6.99
CA TRP A 125 -20.42 2.99 -7.56
C TRP A 125 -20.70 4.26 -8.37
N VAL A 126 -21.76 4.28 -9.18
CA VAL A 126 -22.20 5.46 -9.93
C VAL A 126 -22.59 6.60 -8.97
N GLU A 127 -23.34 6.35 -7.90
CA GLU A 127 -23.70 7.37 -6.90
C GLU A 127 -22.46 7.91 -6.16
N TYR A 128 -21.50 7.04 -5.81
CA TYR A 128 -20.25 7.43 -5.16
C TYR A 128 -19.36 8.28 -6.07
N PHE A 129 -19.17 7.86 -7.32
CA PHE A 129 -18.37 8.59 -8.31
C PHE A 129 -19.01 9.93 -8.70
N THR A 130 -20.34 10.00 -8.81
CA THR A 130 -21.06 11.26 -9.06
C THR A 130 -20.93 12.21 -7.87
N ARG A 131 -21.11 11.73 -6.63
CA ARG A 131 -20.87 12.56 -5.43
C ARG A 131 -19.44 13.08 -5.34
N GLN A 132 -18.43 12.23 -5.56
CA GLN A 132 -17.02 12.66 -5.55
C GLN A 132 -16.68 13.63 -6.68
N ALA A 133 -17.24 13.43 -7.89
CA ALA A 133 -17.04 14.36 -8.99
C ALA A 133 -17.67 15.73 -8.73
N LEU A 134 -18.76 15.78 -7.95
CA LEU A 134 -19.45 17.01 -7.58
C LEU A 134 -18.78 17.75 -6.42
N THR A 135 -18.19 17.04 -5.44
CA THR A 135 -17.52 17.66 -4.29
C THR A 135 -16.05 18.00 -4.51
N TRP A 136 -15.45 17.65 -5.66
CA TRP A 136 -14.04 17.93 -5.93
C TRP A 136 -13.76 19.41 -6.28
N ASN A 137 -13.40 20.21 -5.27
CA ASN A 137 -12.93 21.60 -5.41
C ASN A 137 -11.38 21.65 -5.49
N PRO A 138 -10.77 22.12 -6.60
CA PRO A 138 -9.32 22.14 -6.79
C PRO A 138 -8.70 23.47 -6.30
N GLU A 139 -8.91 23.83 -5.03
CA GLU A 139 -8.23 24.99 -4.43
C GLU A 139 -6.83 24.59 -3.95
N GLY A 140 -5.85 24.87 -4.81
CA GLY A 140 -4.43 24.69 -4.52
C GLY A 140 -3.57 25.31 -5.62
N LYS A 141 -2.44 25.92 -5.24
CA LYS A 141 -1.56 26.62 -6.20
C LYS A 141 -0.99 25.64 -7.25
N ARG A 142 -1.16 26.00 -8.52
CA ARG A 142 -0.86 25.17 -9.70
C ARG A 142 0.65 25.13 -10.01
N LYS A 143 1.23 23.93 -10.26
CA LYS A 143 2.65 23.79 -10.67
C LYS A 143 2.87 24.18 -12.15
N ARG A 144 3.96 24.91 -12.41
CA ARG A 144 4.33 25.65 -13.64
C ARG A 144 4.66 24.80 -14.89
N ARG A 145 4.14 23.58 -15.02
CA ARG A 145 4.37 22.68 -16.18
C ARG A 145 3.16 21.82 -16.58
N ARG A 146 1.96 22.09 -16.05
CA ARG A 146 0.73 21.37 -16.42
C ARG A 146 0.14 21.96 -17.72
N PRO A 147 -0.23 21.14 -18.73
CA PRO A 147 -0.80 21.64 -19.99
C PRO A 147 -2.02 22.55 -19.77
N LYS A 148 -2.07 23.69 -20.50
CA LYS A 148 -3.07 24.77 -20.34
C LYS A 148 -4.54 24.31 -20.51
N LYS A 149 -4.78 23.21 -21.23
CA LYS A 149 -6.13 22.67 -21.49
C LYS A 149 -6.29 21.32 -20.82
N THR A 150 -7.26 21.22 -19.91
CA THR A 150 -7.62 19.97 -19.22
C THR A 150 -8.34 19.02 -20.19
N LEU A 151 -8.13 17.70 -20.04
CA LEU A 151 -8.85 16.67 -20.82
C LEU A 151 -10.37 16.91 -20.83
N ARG A 152 -10.95 17.33 -19.69
CA ARG A 152 -12.38 17.70 -19.57
C ARG A 152 -12.82 18.82 -20.53
N ARG A 153 -11.98 19.84 -20.77
CA ARG A 153 -12.30 20.95 -21.68
C ARG A 153 -12.18 20.53 -23.14
N ILE A 154 -11.26 19.62 -23.44
CA ILE A 154 -11.05 19.08 -24.79
C ILE A 154 -12.24 18.18 -25.17
N ILE A 155 -12.57 17.21 -24.31
CA ILE A 155 -13.71 16.30 -24.51
C ILE A 155 -15.03 17.08 -24.63
N LYS A 156 -15.25 18.09 -23.78
CA LYS A 156 -16.46 18.94 -23.85
C LYS A 156 -16.54 19.75 -25.15
N ALA A 157 -15.40 20.13 -25.75
CA ALA A 157 -15.36 20.83 -27.03
C ALA A 157 -15.56 19.88 -28.21
N ASP A 158 -14.97 18.68 -28.17
CA ASP A 158 -15.13 17.67 -29.22
C ASP A 158 -16.57 17.12 -29.26
N MET A 159 -17.20 16.93 -28.10
CA MET A 159 -18.63 16.59 -27.99
C MET A 159 -19.53 17.64 -28.66
N LYS A 160 -19.23 18.93 -28.46
CA LYS A 160 -19.96 20.02 -29.13
C LYS A 160 -19.73 20.05 -30.63
N ARG A 161 -18.54 19.66 -31.11
CA ARG A 161 -18.21 19.62 -32.55
C ARG A 161 -18.85 18.43 -33.27
N MET A 162 -18.99 17.30 -32.59
CA MET A 162 -19.59 16.09 -33.17
C MET A 162 -21.12 16.05 -33.01
N ASN A 163 -21.72 17.12 -32.48
CA ASN A 163 -23.17 17.33 -32.34
C ASN A 163 -23.93 16.21 -31.59
N TYR A 164 -23.28 15.58 -30.61
CA TYR A 164 -23.93 14.53 -29.81
C TYR A 164 -24.79 15.12 -28.69
N ASN A 165 -26.01 14.60 -28.54
CA ASN A 165 -26.88 14.94 -27.43
C ASN A 165 -26.48 14.15 -26.16
N TRP A 166 -26.57 14.77 -24.98
CA TRP A 166 -26.30 14.12 -23.70
C TRP A 166 -27.12 12.85 -23.51
N LYS A 167 -28.37 12.82 -23.98
CA LYS A 167 -29.25 11.64 -23.93
C LYS A 167 -28.80 10.49 -24.84
N GLU A 168 -28.06 10.76 -25.91
CA GLU A 168 -27.49 9.74 -26.79
C GLU A 168 -26.20 9.18 -26.18
N LEU A 169 -25.39 10.05 -25.59
CA LEU A 169 -24.16 9.67 -24.91
C LEU A 169 -24.43 8.79 -23.69
N GLU A 170 -25.50 9.08 -22.95
CA GLU A 170 -25.96 8.27 -21.83
C GLU A 170 -26.37 6.87 -22.27
N ARG A 171 -27.04 6.75 -23.43
CA ARG A 171 -27.35 5.44 -24.05
C ARG A 171 -26.09 4.71 -24.51
N ILE A 172 -25.13 5.40 -25.12
CA ILE A 172 -23.86 4.80 -25.56
C ILE A 172 -22.98 4.40 -24.35
N ALA A 173 -23.06 5.13 -23.23
CA ALA A 173 -22.32 4.80 -22.01
C ALA A 173 -22.84 3.53 -21.31
N GLN A 174 -24.11 3.15 -21.55
CA GLN A 174 -24.67 1.89 -21.07
C GLN A 174 -24.17 0.68 -21.87
N ASP A 175 -23.86 0.87 -23.17
CA ASP A 175 -23.15 -0.13 -23.97
C ASP A 175 -21.64 0.00 -23.80
N ARG A 176 -21.04 -0.98 -23.12
CA ARG A 176 -19.60 -0.99 -22.83
C ARG A 176 -18.74 -0.95 -24.11
N VAL A 177 -19.17 -1.59 -25.20
CA VAL A 177 -18.38 -1.65 -26.44
C VAL A 177 -18.50 -0.34 -27.22
N GLY A 178 -19.72 0.19 -27.35
CA GLY A 178 -19.99 1.51 -27.92
C GLY A 178 -19.27 2.63 -27.18
N TRP A 179 -19.24 2.57 -25.84
CA TRP A 179 -18.50 3.53 -25.02
C TRP A 179 -16.99 3.48 -25.28
N ILE A 180 -16.41 2.28 -25.38
CA ILE A 180 -14.97 2.12 -25.67
C ILE A 180 -14.63 2.65 -27.07
N MET A 181 -15.47 2.41 -28.08
CA MET A 181 -15.25 2.94 -29.43
C MET A 181 -15.37 4.47 -29.50
N LEU A 182 -16.36 5.06 -28.81
CA LEU A 182 -16.53 6.51 -28.73
C LEU A 182 -15.36 7.18 -28.00
N VAL A 183 -14.92 6.63 -26.87
CA VAL A 183 -13.79 7.19 -26.12
C VAL A 183 -12.47 7.02 -26.88
N SER A 184 -12.29 5.90 -27.61
CA SER A 184 -11.09 5.66 -28.41
C SER A 184 -11.01 6.57 -29.63
N SER A 185 -12.13 6.86 -30.29
CA SER A 185 -12.20 7.82 -31.41
C SER A 185 -11.95 9.26 -30.93
N LEU A 186 -12.51 9.67 -29.78
CA LEU A 186 -12.19 10.95 -29.14
C LEU A 186 -10.70 11.05 -28.76
N CYS A 187 -10.11 10.00 -28.19
CA CYS A 187 -8.68 9.94 -27.88
C CYS A 187 -7.78 9.96 -29.12
N SER A 188 -8.24 9.41 -30.25
CA SER A 188 -7.48 9.40 -31.51
C SER A 188 -7.57 10.75 -32.23
N PHE A 189 -8.75 11.37 -32.27
CA PHE A 189 -8.97 12.70 -32.84
C PHE A 189 -8.15 13.80 -32.14
N THR A 190 -8.04 13.71 -30.81
CA THR A 190 -7.19 14.60 -30.00
C THR A 190 -5.70 14.39 -30.18
N ARG A 191 -5.28 13.19 -30.64
CA ARG A 191 -3.87 12.86 -30.94
C ARG A 191 -3.45 13.34 -32.34
N SER A 192 -4.35 13.30 -33.31
CA SER A 192 -4.13 13.81 -34.68
C SER A 192 -4.03 15.34 -34.71
N ASN A 193 -4.85 16.06 -33.94
CA ASN A 193 -4.82 17.54 -33.84
C ASN A 193 -3.61 18.11 -33.05
N ARG A 194 -2.75 17.27 -32.47
CA ARG A 194 -1.49 17.70 -31.84
C ARG A 194 -0.28 17.57 -32.76
N ARG A 195 -0.43 16.98 -33.95
CA ARG A 195 0.63 16.77 -34.94
C ARG A 195 0.56 17.75 -36.13
N LYS A 196 -0.33 18.74 -36.09
CA LYS A 196 -0.27 19.94 -36.93
C LYS A 196 0.19 21.11 -36.10
#